data_AF-A0A9D1B2G7-F1
#
_entry.id   AF-A0A9D1B2G7-F1
#
_cell.length_a   1.000
_cell.length_b   1.000
_cell.length_c   1.000
_cell.angle_alpha   90.00
_cell.angle_beta   90.00
_cell.angle_gamma   90.00
#
_symmetry.space_group_name_H-M   'P 1'
#
loop_
_entity.id
_entity.type
_entity.pdbx_description
1 polymer ?
#
loop_
_entity_poly.entity_id
_entity_poly.type
_entity_poly.pdbx_seq_one_letter_code
_entity_poly.pdbx_strand_id
1 'polypeptide(L)'
;MNEHSDEFDPRYTVPTRYWHKLEDGRVQCDLCPRLCKLHEGQRGLCFIRANHNGEIVLTSYGRSSGFCVDPIEKKPLNHFLPGTPVLSFGTAGCNLACKFCQNWDISKSREIDTLADHASPERIAKVAQELGCRSVAFTYNDPVIFHEYAIDIARACHERDIRTVAVTAGYIEPEPRKEFFDHMD
;
A
#
# COMPACT_ATOMS: atom_id res chain seq x y z
N MET A 1 5.35 1.68 33.04
CA MET A 1 3.99 1.55 32.48
C MET A 1 3.62 2.92 31.95
N ASN A 2 4.03 3.22 30.71
CA ASN A 2 3.68 4.47 30.06
C ASN A 2 2.61 4.16 29.01
N GLU A 3 1.50 4.87 29.17
CA GLU A 3 0.38 4.99 28.25
C GLU A 3 0.87 5.63 26.95
N HIS A 4 1.22 4.82 25.95
CA HIS A 4 1.14 5.25 24.57
C HIS A 4 -0.19 4.73 24.05
N SER A 5 -1.26 5.51 24.23
CA SER A 5 -2.33 5.47 23.25
C SER A 5 -1.67 5.90 21.94
N ASP A 6 -1.32 4.94 21.09
CA ASP A 6 -0.90 5.19 19.72
C ASP A 6 -2.07 5.87 19.01
N GLU A 7 -2.20 7.18 19.18
CA GLU A 7 -3.14 7.99 18.42
C GLU A 7 -2.65 7.93 16.98
N PHE A 8 -3.43 7.27 16.12
CA PHE A 8 -3.09 7.16 14.70
C PHE A 8 -3.04 8.57 14.11
N ASP A 9 -1.93 8.94 13.49
CA ASP A 9 -1.77 10.28 12.90
C ASP A 9 -2.88 10.53 11.86
N PRO A 10 -3.77 11.51 12.09
CA PRO A 10 -4.93 11.72 11.23
C PRO A 10 -4.55 12.17 9.82
N ARG A 11 -3.31 12.66 9.61
CA ARG A 11 -2.82 13.06 8.27
C ARG A 11 -2.63 11.88 7.33
N TYR A 12 -2.39 10.70 7.87
CA TYR A 12 -2.06 9.49 7.12
C TYR A 12 -3.05 8.34 7.37
N THR A 13 -4.12 8.63 8.12
CA THR A 13 -5.14 7.66 8.51
C THR A 13 -6.41 7.88 7.69
N VAL A 14 -6.81 6.85 6.94
CA VAL A 14 -8.04 6.88 6.15
C VAL A 14 -8.93 5.67 6.45
N PRO A 15 -10.26 5.81 6.35
CA PRO A 15 -11.17 4.67 6.48
C PRO A 15 -10.97 3.66 5.35
N THR A 16 -11.30 2.40 5.62
CA THR A 16 -11.20 1.31 4.64
C THR A 16 -12.53 0.59 4.47
N ARG A 17 -12.65 -0.20 3.39
CA ARG A 17 -13.92 -0.81 2.98
C ARG A 17 -14.08 -2.29 3.34
N TYR A 18 -13.00 -3.06 3.28
CA TYR A 18 -13.06 -4.54 3.36
C TYR A 18 -12.86 -5.04 4.78
N TRP A 19 -13.93 -4.98 5.58
CA TRP A 19 -13.96 -5.48 6.94
C TRP A 19 -15.40 -5.64 7.44
N HIS A 20 -15.57 -6.37 8.55
CA HIS A 20 -16.85 -6.44 9.27
C HIS A 20 -16.67 -6.55 10.78
N LYS A 21 -17.73 -6.25 11.53
CA LYS A 21 -17.77 -6.44 12.99
C LYS A 21 -18.08 -7.90 13.32
N LEU A 22 -17.44 -8.41 14.35
CA LEU A 22 -17.70 -9.72 14.94
C LEU A 22 -18.61 -9.59 16.16
N GLU A 23 -19.33 -10.66 16.49
CA GLU A 23 -20.26 -10.71 17.63
C GLU A 23 -19.57 -10.47 18.99
N ASP A 24 -18.27 -10.77 19.08
CA ASP A 24 -17.47 -10.58 20.29
C ASP A 24 -16.87 -9.18 20.44
N GLY A 25 -17.29 -8.23 19.60
CA GLY A 25 -16.86 -6.83 19.63
C GLY A 25 -15.54 -6.54 18.92
N ARG A 26 -14.88 -7.54 18.33
CA ARG A 26 -13.72 -7.32 17.45
C ARG A 26 -14.16 -6.91 16.05
N VAL A 27 -13.20 -6.43 15.25
CA VAL A 27 -13.36 -6.24 13.81
C VAL A 27 -12.48 -7.23 13.05
N GLN A 28 -12.98 -7.76 11.95
CA GLN A 28 -12.19 -8.59 11.04
C GLN A 28 -11.85 -7.81 9.77
N CYS A 29 -10.57 -7.76 9.40
CA CYS A 29 -10.14 -7.24 8.10
C CYS A 29 -10.23 -8.35 7.03
N ASP A 30 -10.98 -8.08 5.96
CA ASP A 30 -11.26 -9.03 4.87
C ASP A 30 -10.50 -8.70 3.58
N LEU A 31 -9.45 -7.87 3.67
CA LEU A 31 -8.65 -7.49 2.51
C LEU A 31 -7.83 -8.67 1.96
N CYS A 32 -7.24 -9.47 2.84
CA CYS A 32 -6.32 -10.54 2.47
C CYS A 32 -6.58 -11.80 3.30
N PRO A 33 -6.08 -12.97 2.87
CA PRO A 33 -6.34 -14.25 3.53
C PRO A 33 -5.79 -14.40 4.95
N ARG A 34 -5.20 -13.35 5.54
CA ARG A 34 -4.87 -13.29 6.97
C ARG A 34 -6.11 -13.18 7.86
N LEU A 35 -7.19 -12.59 7.35
CA LEU A 35 -8.46 -12.41 8.06
C LEU A 35 -8.26 -11.94 9.52
N CYS A 36 -7.43 -10.91 9.70
CA CYS A 36 -7.02 -10.46 11.03
C CYS A 36 -8.23 -10.01 11.86
N LYS A 37 -8.42 -10.60 13.04
CA LYS A 37 -9.47 -10.24 14.02
C LYS A 37 -8.84 -9.37 15.10
N LEU A 38 -9.21 -8.10 15.14
CA LEU A 38 -8.50 -7.05 15.87
C LEU A 38 -9.35 -6.47 16.99
N HIS A 39 -8.74 -6.32 18.17
CA HIS A 39 -9.24 -5.47 19.25
C HIS A 39 -8.99 -3.99 18.95
N GLU A 40 -9.69 -3.09 19.64
CA GLU A 40 -9.47 -1.64 19.51
C GLU A 40 -7.99 -1.28 19.70
N GLY A 41 -7.46 -0.41 18.83
CA GLY A 41 -6.05 -0.02 18.81
C GLY A 41 -5.09 -1.08 18.25
N GLN A 42 -5.54 -2.31 17.98
CA GLN A 42 -4.67 -3.36 17.48
C GLN A 42 -4.39 -3.20 15.98
N ARG A 43 -3.14 -3.42 15.59
CA ARG A 43 -2.71 -3.49 14.19
C ARG A 43 -2.77 -4.93 13.67
N GLY A 44 -3.13 -5.09 12.40
CA GLY A 44 -3.03 -6.34 11.66
C GLY A 44 -1.58 -6.77 11.43
N LEU A 45 -1.40 -7.97 10.86
CA LEU A 45 -0.07 -8.51 10.59
C LEU A 45 0.78 -7.63 9.67
N CYS A 46 0.13 -6.88 8.78
CA CYS A 46 0.79 -5.94 7.89
C CYS A 46 1.28 -4.65 8.58
N PHE A 47 0.96 -4.47 9.87
CA PHE A 47 1.26 -3.29 10.69
C PHE A 47 0.59 -1.98 10.28
N ILE A 48 0.22 -1.79 9.01
CA ILE A 48 -0.35 -0.52 8.52
C ILE A 48 -1.88 -0.46 8.50
N ARG A 49 -2.57 -1.60 8.70
CA ARG A 49 -4.02 -1.63 8.93
C ARG A 49 -4.30 -1.86 10.40
N ALA A 50 -5.20 -1.07 10.98
CA ALA A 50 -5.51 -1.12 12.41
C ALA A 50 -7.01 -1.03 12.67
N ASN A 51 -7.45 -1.53 13.82
CA ASN A 51 -8.77 -1.22 14.33
C ASN A 51 -8.72 0.11 15.07
N HIS A 52 -9.48 1.09 14.60
CA HIS A 52 -9.66 2.37 15.27
C HIS A 52 -11.14 2.73 15.30
N ASN A 53 -11.67 3.00 16.49
CA ASN A 53 -13.08 3.28 16.75
C ASN A 53 -14.03 2.20 16.20
N GLY A 54 -13.61 0.93 16.26
CA GLY A 54 -14.40 -0.20 15.76
C GLY A 54 -14.49 -0.30 14.23
N GLU A 55 -13.53 0.26 13.51
CA GLU A 55 -13.40 0.19 12.05
C GLU A 55 -11.96 -0.14 11.65
N ILE A 56 -11.77 -0.81 10.50
CA ILE A 56 -10.42 -0.95 9.94
C ILE A 56 -10.02 0.34 9.23
N VAL A 57 -8.90 0.92 9.63
CA VAL A 57 -8.27 2.08 9.01
C VAL A 57 -6.92 1.73 8.38
N LEU A 58 -6.55 2.43 7.32
CA LEU A 58 -5.20 2.41 6.73
C LEU A 58 -4.42 3.57 7.35
N THR A 59 -3.23 3.30 7.89
CA THR A 59 -2.43 4.26 8.67
C THR A 59 -1.16 4.75 7.94
N SER A 60 -1.03 4.39 6.67
CA SER A 60 0.13 4.70 5.82
C SER A 60 -0.26 5.45 4.55
N TYR A 61 -1.46 6.04 4.48
CA TYR A 61 -1.89 6.80 3.31
C TYR A 61 -0.95 7.98 3.09
N GLY A 62 -0.37 8.13 1.91
CA GLY A 62 0.63 9.18 1.65
C GLY A 62 2.02 8.96 2.26
N ARG A 63 2.26 7.83 2.96
CA ARG A 63 3.55 7.47 3.56
C ARG A 63 4.29 6.48 2.67
N SER A 64 5.00 7.03 1.70
CA SER A 64 5.80 6.26 0.73
C SER A 64 7.27 6.21 1.14
N SER A 65 7.97 5.15 0.72
CA SER A 65 9.41 4.97 0.92
C SER A 65 10.07 4.36 -0.31
N GLY A 66 11.38 4.57 -0.44
CA GLY A 66 12.21 3.94 -1.46
C GLY A 66 11.96 4.44 -2.88
N PHE A 67 11.58 5.71 -3.06
CA PHE A 67 11.38 6.27 -4.40
C PHE A 67 12.61 6.07 -5.30
N CYS A 68 12.40 5.47 -6.47
CA CYS A 68 13.44 5.24 -7.45
C CYS A 68 12.87 5.33 -8.87
N VAL A 69 13.61 5.93 -9.80
CA VAL A 69 13.28 5.85 -11.22
C VAL A 69 14.18 4.79 -11.84
N ASP A 70 13.55 3.74 -12.36
CA ASP A 70 14.20 2.59 -12.96
C ASP A 70 13.67 2.35 -14.38
N PRO A 71 14.40 1.63 -15.25
CA PRO A 71 13.81 1.11 -16.49
C PRO A 71 12.74 0.05 -16.16
N ILE A 72 11.66 0.00 -16.96
CA ILE A 72 10.55 -0.96 -16.74
C ILE A 72 11.02 -2.42 -16.76
N GLU A 73 12.13 -2.72 -17.43
CA GLU A 73 12.76 -4.03 -17.53
C GLU A 73 13.26 -4.57 -16.18
N LYS A 74 13.41 -3.73 -15.15
CA LYS A 74 13.64 -4.22 -13.78
C LYS A 74 12.41 -4.89 -13.18
N LYS A 75 11.21 -4.62 -13.71
CA LYS A 75 9.97 -5.29 -13.32
C LYS A 75 9.80 -6.55 -14.19
N PRO A 76 9.09 -7.59 -13.71
CA PRO A 76 8.87 -8.82 -14.47
C PRO A 76 7.86 -8.64 -15.62
N LEU A 77 8.00 -7.58 -16.43
CA LEU A 77 7.07 -7.15 -17.48
C LEU A 77 7.83 -6.75 -18.77
N ASN A 78 8.40 -7.73 -19.48
CA ASN A 78 9.29 -7.47 -20.63
C ASN A 78 8.63 -6.72 -21.80
N HIS A 79 7.34 -6.95 -22.05
CA HIS A 79 6.61 -6.37 -23.18
C HIS A 79 5.73 -5.18 -22.81
N PHE A 80 5.81 -4.72 -21.56
CA PHE A 80 5.02 -3.60 -21.07
C PHE A 80 5.86 -2.33 -21.14
N LEU A 81 5.47 -1.40 -22.02
CA LEU A 81 6.17 -0.12 -22.25
C LEU A 81 7.71 -0.22 -22.36
N PRO A 82 8.28 -1.09 -23.23
CA PRO A 82 9.73 -1.33 -23.28
C PRO A 82 10.54 -0.03 -23.49
N GLY A 83 11.67 0.07 -22.82
CA GLY A 83 12.61 1.21 -22.89
C GLY A 83 12.14 2.46 -22.15
N THR A 84 11.02 2.42 -21.43
CA THR A 84 10.47 3.58 -20.72
C THR A 84 10.84 3.57 -19.23
N PRO A 85 11.00 4.75 -18.61
CA PRO A 85 11.23 4.85 -17.17
C PRO A 85 9.94 4.63 -16.38
N VAL A 86 10.09 4.00 -15.21
CA VAL A 86 9.03 3.74 -14.23
C VAL A 86 9.41 4.32 -12.87
N LEU A 87 8.50 5.10 -12.28
CA LEU A 87 8.65 5.60 -10.90
C LEU A 87 8.22 4.50 -9.94
N SER A 88 9.13 4.02 -9.10
CA SER A 88 8.93 2.90 -8.19
C SER A 88 8.93 3.35 -6.74
N PHE A 89 8.01 2.83 -5.92
CA PHE A 89 8.02 3.03 -4.47
C PHE A 89 7.21 1.94 -3.75
N GLY A 90 7.36 1.88 -2.42
CA GLY A 90 6.57 1.02 -1.53
C GLY A 90 6.14 1.76 -0.27
N THR A 91 5.55 1.06 0.68
CA THR A 91 5.18 1.59 2.00
C THR A 91 5.77 0.71 3.11
N ALA A 92 5.55 1.06 4.38
CA ALA A 92 5.93 0.18 5.49
C ALA A 92 5.03 -1.07 5.55
N GLY A 93 5.59 -2.18 6.06
CA GLY A 93 4.84 -3.40 6.34
C GLY A 93 4.61 -4.32 5.14
N CYS A 94 4.03 -5.50 5.37
CA CYS A 94 3.63 -6.47 4.35
C CYS A 94 2.66 -7.52 4.95
N ASN A 95 1.70 -8.03 4.18
CA ASN A 95 0.82 -9.14 4.61
C ASN A 95 1.51 -10.51 4.56
N LEU A 96 2.76 -10.57 4.07
CA LEU A 96 3.58 -11.77 3.99
C LEU A 96 4.70 -11.79 5.04
N ALA A 97 5.25 -12.98 5.25
CA ALA A 97 6.40 -13.21 6.12
C ALA A 97 7.45 -14.08 5.45
N CYS A 98 7.85 -13.67 4.23
CA CYS A 98 8.83 -14.38 3.43
C CYS A 98 10.16 -14.51 4.19
N LYS A 99 10.67 -15.74 4.30
CA LYS A 99 11.97 -16.03 4.95
C LYS A 99 13.16 -15.39 4.20
N PHE A 100 12.99 -15.10 2.90
CA PHE A 100 14.04 -14.63 2.00
C PHE A 100 13.75 -13.22 1.46
N CYS A 101 12.97 -12.42 2.20
CA CYS A 101 12.59 -11.08 1.75
C CYS A 101 13.84 -10.20 1.56
N GLN A 102 14.02 -9.68 0.34
CA GLN A 102 15.15 -8.80 0.01
C GLN A 102 14.95 -7.39 0.58
N ASN A 103 13.70 -6.95 0.70
CA ASN A 103 13.32 -5.65 1.26
C ASN A 103 12.70 -5.83 2.67
N TRP A 104 13.34 -6.68 3.49
CA TRP A 104 12.85 -7.03 4.83
C TRP A 104 12.83 -5.82 5.77
N ASP A 105 13.77 -4.91 5.58
CA ASP A 105 13.90 -3.63 6.26
C ASP A 105 12.62 -2.78 6.13
N ILE A 106 12.04 -2.70 4.93
CA ILE A 106 10.79 -1.97 4.69
C ILE A 106 9.57 -2.81 5.10
N SER A 107 9.53 -4.09 4.68
CA SER A 107 8.35 -4.96 4.84
C SER A 107 8.12 -5.47 6.27
N LYS A 108 9.15 -5.44 7.12
CA LYS A 108 9.07 -5.75 8.56
C LYS A 108 9.16 -4.51 9.44
N SER A 109 9.30 -3.33 8.86
CA SER A 109 9.32 -2.10 9.64
C SER A 109 7.98 -1.89 10.34
N ARG A 110 8.06 -1.62 11.65
CA ARG A 110 6.99 -1.00 12.44
C ARG A 110 7.18 0.52 12.50
N GLU A 111 8.39 0.99 12.16
CA GLU A 111 8.74 2.40 12.08
C GLU A 111 8.32 2.93 10.71
N ILE A 112 7.34 3.82 10.73
CA ILE A 112 6.91 4.54 9.54
C ILE A 112 7.64 5.91 9.47
N ASP A 113 8.51 6.22 10.43
CA ASP A 113 8.90 7.59 10.80
C ASP A 113 10.18 8.15 10.16
N THR A 114 10.97 7.38 9.42
CA THR A 114 12.30 7.86 9.01
C THR A 114 12.48 8.24 7.54
N LEU A 115 11.47 8.07 6.65
CA LEU A 115 11.67 8.32 5.21
C LEU A 115 10.47 8.91 4.43
N ALA A 116 9.37 9.29 5.09
CA ALA A 116 8.12 9.63 4.40
C ALA A 116 7.96 11.15 4.16
N ASP A 117 8.34 11.63 2.97
CA ASP A 117 7.72 12.83 2.42
C ASP A 117 6.23 12.51 2.16
N HIS A 118 5.33 13.37 2.61
CA HIS A 118 3.89 13.22 2.35
C HIS A 118 3.64 13.24 0.84
N ALA A 119 3.41 12.08 0.26
CA ALA A 119 3.23 11.88 -1.17
C ALA A 119 1.74 11.70 -1.46
N SER A 120 1.02 12.76 -1.82
CA SER A 120 -0.38 12.58 -2.26
C SER A 120 -0.44 11.83 -3.60
N PRO A 121 -1.57 11.17 -3.92
CA PRO A 121 -1.78 10.55 -5.22
C PRO A 121 -1.47 11.46 -6.41
N GLU A 122 -1.96 12.69 -6.37
CA GLU A 122 -1.77 13.71 -7.41
C GLU A 122 -0.31 14.14 -7.48
N ARG A 123 0.37 14.21 -6.33
CA ARG A 123 1.80 14.55 -6.29
C ARG A 123 2.64 13.45 -6.93
N ILE A 124 2.35 12.18 -6.67
CA ILE A 124 3.02 11.05 -7.30
C ILE A 124 2.83 11.09 -8.82
N ALA A 125 1.58 11.22 -9.27
CA ALA A 125 1.26 11.26 -10.70
C ALA A 125 1.92 12.47 -11.39
N LYS A 126 1.93 13.64 -10.74
CA LYS A 126 2.64 14.84 -11.22
C LYS A 126 4.14 14.62 -11.32
N VAL A 127 4.77 14.06 -10.28
CA VAL A 127 6.22 13.80 -10.26
C VAL A 127 6.60 12.77 -11.33
N ALA A 128 5.82 11.70 -11.50
CA ALA A 128 6.03 10.74 -12.57
C ALA A 128 6.00 11.41 -13.95
N GLN A 129 5.05 12.32 -14.19
CA GLN A 129 4.98 13.10 -15.42
C GLN A 129 6.20 14.02 -15.60
N GLU A 130 6.58 14.76 -14.55
CA GLU A 130 7.74 15.68 -14.55
C GLU A 130 9.06 14.95 -14.84
N LEU A 131 9.20 13.71 -14.38
CA LEU A 131 10.36 12.85 -14.60
C LEU A 131 10.30 12.07 -15.92
N GLY A 132 9.24 12.24 -16.72
CA GLY A 132 9.07 11.55 -18.00
C GLY A 132 8.76 10.06 -17.87
N CYS A 133 8.33 9.60 -16.69
CA CYS A 133 7.90 8.22 -16.46
C CYS A 133 6.62 7.91 -17.24
N ARG A 134 6.59 6.76 -17.92
CA ARG A 134 5.38 6.26 -18.60
C ARG A 134 4.52 5.41 -17.68
N SER A 135 5.07 5.01 -16.53
CA SER A 135 4.36 4.25 -15.52
C SER A 135 4.82 4.53 -14.10
N VAL A 136 3.99 4.16 -13.13
CA VAL A 136 4.30 4.09 -11.70
C VAL A 136 4.20 2.63 -11.24
N ALA A 137 5.18 2.14 -10.49
CA ALA A 137 5.20 0.80 -9.94
C ALA A 137 5.09 0.80 -8.41
N PHE A 138 4.06 0.14 -7.90
CA PHE A 138 3.93 -0.20 -6.49
C PHE A 138 4.72 -1.48 -6.22
N THR A 139 5.80 -1.38 -5.44
CA THR A 139 6.82 -2.43 -5.31
C THR A 139 7.54 -2.34 -3.96
N TYR A 140 8.59 -3.16 -3.79
CA TYR A 140 9.42 -3.33 -2.59
C TYR A 140 8.73 -4.11 -1.47
N ASN A 141 7.48 -3.75 -1.16
CA ASN A 141 6.55 -4.57 -0.39
C ASN A 141 5.30 -4.91 -1.23
N ASP A 142 4.32 -5.60 -0.64
CA ASP A 142 3.11 -5.99 -1.37
C ASP A 142 2.09 -4.83 -1.40
N PRO A 143 1.65 -4.36 -2.57
CA PRO A 143 0.75 -3.21 -2.65
C PRO A 143 -0.68 -3.46 -2.19
N VAL A 144 -1.08 -4.72 -1.99
CA VAL A 144 -2.40 -5.08 -1.46
C VAL A 144 -2.66 -4.41 -0.11
N ILE A 145 -1.66 -4.28 0.77
CA ILE A 145 -1.90 -3.77 2.13
C ILE A 145 -2.23 -2.27 2.17
N PHE A 146 -1.82 -1.49 1.17
CA PHE A 146 -2.16 -0.07 1.00
C PHE A 146 -3.15 0.16 -0.15
N HIS A 147 -4.05 -0.82 -0.36
CA HIS A 147 -5.13 -0.87 -1.35
C HIS A 147 -5.71 0.49 -1.75
N GLU A 148 -6.23 1.26 -0.79
CA GLU A 148 -6.91 2.53 -1.04
C GLU A 148 -5.97 3.56 -1.67
N TYR A 149 -4.75 3.66 -1.12
CA TYR A 149 -3.72 4.57 -1.61
C TYR A 149 -3.21 4.17 -3.00
N ALA A 150 -3.02 2.87 -3.26
CA ALA A 150 -2.62 2.39 -4.58
C ALA A 150 -3.68 2.70 -5.66
N ILE A 151 -4.96 2.50 -5.34
CA ILE A 151 -6.08 2.79 -6.24
C ILE A 151 -6.17 4.29 -6.54
N ASP A 152 -6.07 5.14 -5.53
CA ASP A 152 -6.15 6.59 -5.73
C ASP A 152 -4.98 7.10 -6.58
N ILE A 153 -3.77 6.55 -6.38
CA ILE A 153 -2.63 6.86 -7.25
C ILE A 153 -2.88 6.38 -8.67
N ALA A 154 -3.43 5.18 -8.87
CA ALA A 154 -3.72 4.67 -10.19
C ALA A 154 -4.70 5.57 -10.95
N ARG A 155 -5.77 6.02 -10.28
CA ARG A 155 -6.71 7.00 -10.82
C ARG A 155 -6.01 8.30 -11.22
N ALA A 156 -5.21 8.87 -10.31
CA ALA A 156 -4.46 10.10 -10.59
C ALA A 156 -3.42 9.95 -11.73
N CYS A 157 -2.84 8.76 -11.89
CA CYS A 157 -1.92 8.44 -12.99
C CYS A 157 -2.66 8.34 -14.33
N HIS A 158 -3.81 7.67 -14.35
CA HIS A 158 -4.63 7.52 -15.56
C HIS A 158 -5.13 8.86 -16.10
N GLU A 159 -5.47 9.81 -15.23
CA GLU A 159 -5.80 11.19 -15.62
C GLU A 159 -4.68 11.90 -16.40
N ARG A 160 -3.44 11.39 -16.30
CA ARG A 160 -2.24 11.93 -16.96
C ARG A 160 -1.67 11.01 -18.04
N ASP A 161 -2.40 9.97 -18.46
CA ASP A 161 -1.93 8.93 -19.40
C ASP A 161 -0.66 8.20 -18.91
N ILE A 162 -0.54 8.02 -17.59
CA ILE A 162 0.53 7.26 -16.94
C ILE A 162 -0.06 5.93 -16.50
N ARG A 163 0.61 4.83 -16.88
CA ARG A 163 0.18 3.47 -16.50
C ARG A 163 0.59 3.12 -15.08
N THR A 164 -0.05 2.12 -14.48
CA THR A 164 0.32 1.64 -13.14
C THR A 164 0.60 0.15 -13.11
N VAL A 165 1.61 -0.22 -12.32
CA VAL A 165 2.10 -1.59 -12.19
C VAL A 165 2.04 -2.00 -10.72
N ALA A 166 1.40 -3.13 -10.42
CA ALA A 166 1.44 -3.76 -9.11
C ALA A 166 2.41 -4.94 -9.10
N VAL A 167 3.54 -4.81 -8.39
CA VAL A 167 4.42 -5.94 -8.11
C VAL A 167 3.94 -6.61 -6.82
N THR A 168 2.99 -7.53 -6.95
CA THR A 168 2.30 -8.18 -5.82
C THR A 168 2.45 -9.70 -5.87
N ALA A 169 2.38 -10.34 -4.70
CA ALA A 169 2.21 -11.79 -4.59
C ALA A 169 0.76 -12.24 -4.83
N GLY A 170 -0.18 -11.30 -5.01
CA GLY A 170 -1.60 -11.58 -5.19
C GLY A 170 -2.26 -12.15 -3.93
N TYR A 171 -1.73 -11.85 -2.74
CA TYR A 171 -2.27 -12.33 -1.47
C TYR A 171 -3.45 -11.46 -1.01
N ILE A 172 -4.56 -11.57 -1.74
CA ILE A 172 -5.76 -10.71 -1.65
C ILE A 172 -7.03 -11.55 -1.73
N GLU A 173 -8.09 -11.16 -1.02
CA GLU A 173 -9.39 -11.85 -1.05
C GLU A 173 -10.15 -11.58 -2.38
N PRO A 174 -11.11 -12.45 -2.79
CA PRO A 174 -11.73 -12.38 -4.11
C PRO A 174 -12.43 -11.06 -4.45
N GLU A 175 -13.11 -10.43 -3.51
CA GLU A 175 -13.82 -9.16 -3.71
C GLU A 175 -12.87 -7.94 -3.81
N PRO A 176 -11.95 -7.70 -2.85
CA PRO A 176 -10.95 -6.63 -3.00
C PRO A 176 -10.06 -6.85 -4.22
N ARG A 177 -9.79 -8.10 -4.62
CA ARG A 177 -9.01 -8.41 -5.82
C ARG A 177 -9.59 -7.79 -7.09
N LYS A 178 -10.91 -7.86 -7.27
CA LYS A 178 -11.59 -7.28 -8.45
C LYS A 178 -11.33 -5.77 -8.50
N GLU A 179 -11.63 -5.07 -7.41
CA GLU A 179 -11.45 -3.62 -7.33
C GLU A 179 -9.98 -3.20 -7.51
N PHE A 180 -9.04 -3.91 -6.86
CA PHE A 180 -7.62 -3.57 -6.95
C PHE A 180 -7.10 -3.66 -8.39
N PHE A 181 -7.37 -4.77 -9.07
CA PHE A 181 -6.86 -5.01 -10.42
C PHE A 181 -7.65 -4.32 -11.52
N ASP A 182 -8.89 -3.87 -11.27
CA ASP A 182 -9.63 -3.01 -12.20
C ASP A 182 -8.93 -1.65 -12.44
N HIS A 183 -8.00 -1.27 -11.55
CA HIS A 183 -7.23 -0.03 -11.63
C HIS A 183 -5.77 -0.22 -12.06
N MET A 184 -5.27 -1.46 -12.19
CA MET A 184 -3.89 -1.74 -12.62
C MET A 184 -3.82 -2.01 -14.13
N ASP A 185 -2.68 -1.76 -14.77
CA ASP A 185 -2.45 -1.95 -16.21
C ASP A 185 -1.58 -3.16 -16.56
#